data_AF-A0A7W7VPF2-F1
#
_entry.id   AF-A0A7W7VPF2-F1
#
_cell.length_a   1.000
_cell.length_b   1.000
_cell.length_c   1.000
_cell.angle_alpha   90.00
_cell.angle_beta   90.00
_cell.angle_gamma   90.00
#
_symmetry.space_group_name_H-M   'P 1'
#
loop_
_entity.id
_entity.type
_entity.pdbx_description
1 polymer ?
#
loop_
_entity_poly.entity_id
_entity_poly.type
_entity_poly.pdbx_seq_one_letter_code
_entity_poly.pdbx_strand_id
1 'polypeptide(L)'
;MRAFVTDQDWLTVVQLPTYAPDLNPVEGVWSLLRRCFLANVAFTGPEHLIRTVRQGLHVIQYRSDLIDGCLAGTGLTLTPA
;
A
#
# COMPACT_ATOMS: atom_id res chain seq x y z
N MET A 1 -11.43 -9.86 -17.87
CA MET A 1 -10.55 -8.88 -17.19
C MET A 1 -9.98 -7.86 -18.17
N ARG A 2 -9.17 -8.23 -19.18
CA ARG A 2 -8.65 -7.25 -20.18
C ARG A 2 -9.75 -6.46 -20.91
N ALA A 3 -10.80 -7.15 -21.38
CA ALA A 3 -11.94 -6.51 -22.04
C ALA A 3 -12.67 -5.48 -21.15
N PHE A 4 -12.68 -5.68 -19.83
CA PHE A 4 -13.25 -4.73 -18.88
C PHE A 4 -12.33 -3.52 -18.70
N VAL A 5 -11.02 -3.73 -18.58
CA VAL A 5 -10.05 -2.63 -18.45
C VAL A 5 -10.05 -1.75 -19.70
N THR A 6 -10.12 -2.34 -20.89
CA THR A 6 -10.17 -1.58 -22.16
C THR A 6 -11.44 -0.78 -22.36
N ASP A 7 -12.51 -1.09 -21.61
CA ASP A 7 -13.79 -0.36 -21.67
C ASP A 7 -13.82 0.83 -20.68
N GLN A 8 -12.79 0.99 -19.84
CA GLN A 8 -12.74 1.99 -18.78
C GLN A 8 -11.58 2.96 -19.01
N ASP A 9 -11.85 4.09 -19.66
CA ASP A 9 -10.84 5.12 -20.00
C ASP A 9 -10.12 5.73 -18.77
N TRP A 10 -10.72 5.61 -17.58
CA TRP A 10 -10.19 6.15 -16.32
C TRP A 10 -9.26 5.17 -15.58
N LEU A 11 -9.16 3.91 -16.02
CA LEU A 11 -8.44 2.86 -15.29
C LEU A 11 -7.16 2.44 -16.03
N THR A 12 -6.00 2.79 -15.47
CA THR A 12 -4.73 2.24 -15.94
C THR A 12 -4.32 1.03 -15.10
N VAL A 13 -4.02 -0.09 -15.76
CA VAL A 13 -3.54 -1.31 -15.10
C VAL A 13 -2.10 -1.58 -15.49
N VAL A 14 -1.22 -1.59 -14.49
CA VAL A 14 0.19 -1.96 -14.65
C VAL A 14 0.37 -3.42 -14.25
N GLN A 15 0.84 -4.25 -15.17
CA GLN A 15 1.16 -5.65 -14.89
C GLN A 15 2.57 -5.76 -14.32
N LEU A 16 2.69 -6.20 -13.07
CA LEU A 16 3.98 -6.45 -12.44
C LEU A 16 4.54 -7.82 -12.86
N PRO A 17 5.87 -7.97 -12.97
CA PRO A 17 6.51 -9.28 -13.11
C PRO A 17 6.17 -10.21 -11.94
N THR A 18 6.23 -11.51 -12.19
CA THR A 18 6.06 -12.51 -11.12
C THR A 18 7.18 -12.36 -10.08
N TYR A 19 6.84 -12.47 -8.80
CA TYR A 19 7.79 -12.36 -7.68
C TYR A 19 8.57 -11.03 -7.60
N ALA A 20 7.96 -9.91 -8.00
CA ALA A 20 8.53 -8.57 -7.83
C ALA A 20 7.85 -7.77 -6.70
N PRO A 21 8.00 -8.16 -5.42
CA PRO A 21 7.38 -7.44 -4.30
C PRO A 21 7.96 -6.03 -4.12
N ASP A 22 9.19 -5.80 -4.57
CA ASP A 22 9.86 -4.50 -4.61
C ASP A 22 9.15 -3.48 -5.51
N LEU A 23 8.38 -3.93 -6.50
CA LEU A 23 7.57 -3.09 -7.38
C LEU A 23 6.13 -2.90 -6.89
N ASN A 24 5.76 -3.52 -5.77
CA ASN A 24 4.42 -3.38 -5.20
C ASN A 24 4.39 -2.30 -4.11
N PRO A 25 3.73 -1.13 -4.33
CA PRO A 25 3.75 -0.03 -3.37
C PRO A 25 3.08 -0.39 -2.03
N VAL A 26 2.21 -1.42 -2.01
CA VAL A 26 1.61 -1.94 -0.79
C VAL A 26 2.67 -2.50 0.17
N GLU A 27 3.78 -3.05 -0.34
CA GLU A 27 4.88 -3.51 0.51
C GLU A 27 5.56 -2.36 1.26
N GLY A 28 5.62 -1.17 0.65
CA GLY A 28 6.09 0.06 1.29
C GLY A 28 5.17 0.45 2.47
N VAL A 29 3.86 0.50 2.21
CA VAL A 29 2.85 0.78 3.25
C VAL A 29 2.91 -0.25 4.38
N TRP A 30 3.08 -1.53 4.03
CA TRP A 30 3.22 -2.60 5.00
C TRP A 30 4.51 -2.50 5.83
N SER A 31 5.61 -2.06 5.22
CA SER A 31 6.87 -1.76 5.92
C SER A 31 6.68 -0.64 6.94
N LEU A 32 6.01 0.45 6.57
CA LEU A 32 5.67 1.56 7.49
C LEU A 32 4.80 1.07 8.65
N LEU A 33 3.75 0.31 8.36
CA LEU A 33 2.85 -0.22 9.37
C LEU A 33 3.60 -1.08 10.40
N ARG A 34 4.44 -2.01 9.91
CA ARG A 34 5.23 -2.91 10.75
C ARG A 34 6.21 -2.15 11.64
N ARG A 35 6.91 -1.16 11.09
CA ARG A 35 7.97 -0.43 11.81
C ARG A 35 7.43 0.62 12.79
N CYS A 36 6.31 1.26 12.45
CA CYS A 36 5.82 2.41 13.21
C CYS A 36 4.68 2.05 14.18
N PHE A 37 3.85 1.04 13.88
CA PHE A 37 2.63 0.76 14.65
C PHE A 37 2.60 -0.63 15.27
N LEU A 38 3.18 -1.62 14.61
CA LEU A 38 3.19 -3.00 15.11
C LEU A 38 4.49 -3.36 15.85
N ALA A 39 5.51 -2.51 15.76
CA ALA A 39 6.78 -2.72 16.43
C ALA A 39 6.60 -2.69 17.95
N ASN A 40 7.13 -3.70 18.63
CA ASN A 40 7.15 -3.80 20.10
C ASN A 40 5.76 -3.83 20.77
N VAL A 41 4.69 -4.15 20.02
CA VAL A 41 3.34 -4.30 20.58
C VAL A 41 3.08 -5.76 20.93
N ALA A 42 2.85 -6.02 22.22
CA ALA A 42 2.32 -7.30 22.68
C ALA A 42 0.79 -7.31 22.51
N PHE A 43 0.30 -7.98 21.47
CA PHE A 43 -1.14 -8.09 21.20
C PHE A 43 -1.80 -9.04 22.19
N THR A 44 -2.98 -8.65 22.66
CA THR A 44 -3.79 -9.42 23.62
C THR A 44 -4.83 -10.30 22.93
N GLY A 45 -4.98 -10.14 21.61
CA GLY A 45 -5.98 -10.85 20.80
C GLY A 45 -6.12 -10.22 19.41
N PRO A 46 -6.91 -10.85 18.52
CA PRO A 46 -7.09 -10.42 17.14
C PRO A 46 -7.76 -9.03 17.04
N GLU A 47 -8.67 -8.69 17.95
CA GLU A 47 -9.35 -7.39 17.98
C GLU A 47 -8.37 -6.26 18.29
N HIS A 48 -7.43 -6.49 19.21
CA HIS A 48 -6.37 -5.54 19.51
C HIS A 48 -5.49 -5.31 18.27
N LEU A 49 -5.09 -6.39 17.58
CA LEU A 49 -4.32 -6.31 16.35
C LEU A 49 -5.05 -5.50 15.27
N ILE A 50 -6.31 -5.86 14.98
CA ILE A 50 -7.13 -5.18 13.95
C ILE A 50 -7.26 -3.70 14.26
N ARG A 51 -7.52 -3.33 15.52
CA ARG A 51 -7.61 -1.93 15.94
C ARG A 51 -6.29 -1.19 15.72
N THR A 52 -5.17 -1.77 16.10
CA THR A 52 -3.84 -1.14 15.93
C THR A 52 -3.50 -0.97 14.45
N VAL A 53 -3.79 -1.98 13.61
CA VAL A 53 -3.62 -1.89 12.15
C VAL A 53 -4.48 -0.77 11.57
N ARG A 54 -5.78 -0.71 11.92
CA ARG A 54 -6.69 0.35 11.44
C ARG A 54 -6.22 1.74 11.85
N GLN A 55 -5.77 1.90 13.09
CA GLN A 55 -5.22 3.17 13.57
C GLN A 55 -3.97 3.57 12.77
N GLY A 56 -3.06 2.62 12.52
CA GLY A 56 -1.85 2.89 11.74
C GLY A 56 -2.14 3.26 10.30
N LEU A 57 -3.06 2.55 9.64
CA LEU A 57 -3.52 2.88 8.30
C LEU A 57 -4.19 4.26 8.23
N HIS A 58 -5.01 4.60 9.23
CA HIS A 58 -5.61 5.93 9.32
C HIS A 58 -4.53 7.02 9.40
N VAL A 59 -3.52 6.87 10.28
CA VAL A 59 -2.42 7.85 10.36
C VAL A 59 -1.65 7.97 9.04
N ILE A 60 -1.36 6.85 8.36
CA ILE A 60 -0.69 6.87 7.06
C ILE A 60 -1.56 7.57 6.01
N GLN A 61 -2.88 7.35 6.02
CA GLN A 61 -3.83 7.99 5.10
C GLN A 61 -3.81 9.52 5.19
N TYR A 62 -3.63 10.09 6.38
CA TYR A 62 -3.52 11.55 6.56
C TYR A 62 -2.12 12.11 6.26
N ARG A 63 -1.16 11.24 5.91
CA ARG A 63 0.22 11.61 5.57
C ARG A 63 0.52 11.19 4.13
N SER A 64 -0.02 11.95 3.18
CA SER A 64 0.09 11.65 1.74
C SER A 64 1.55 11.54 1.29
N ASP A 65 2.47 12.29 1.89
CA ASP A 65 3.92 12.22 1.67
C ASP A 65 4.48 10.80 1.81
N LEU A 66 3.98 10.03 2.77
CA LEU A 66 4.40 8.65 3.00
C LEU A 66 3.88 7.70 1.92
N ILE A 67 2.65 7.93 1.46
CA ILE A 67 2.01 7.13 0.39
C ILE A 67 2.71 7.42 -0.94
N ASP A 68 2.95 8.69 -1.23
CA ASP A 68 3.66 9.14 -2.42
C ASP A 68 5.09 8.58 -2.43
N GLY A 69 5.78 8.56 -1.29
CA GLY A 69 7.10 7.93 -1.16
C GLY A 69 7.09 6.42 -1.41
N CYS A 70 6.06 5.70 -0.94
CA CYS A 70 5.91 4.27 -1.24
C CYS A 70 5.68 4.01 -2.73
N LEU A 71 4.91 4.87 -3.39
CA LEU A 71 4.67 4.77 -4.83
C LEU A 71 5.93 5.10 -5.63
N ALA A 72 6.60 6.21 -5.31
CA ALA A 72 7.83 6.66 -5.97
C ALA A 72 8.94 5.60 -5.89
N GLY A 73 9.07 4.90 -4.76
CA GLY A 73 10.05 3.82 -4.59
C GLY A 73 9.89 2.64 -5.57
N THR A 74 8.70 2.48 -6.17
CA THR A 74 8.42 1.43 -7.17
C THR A 74 8.59 1.90 -8.62
N GLY A 75 8.86 3.19 -8.84
CA GLY A 75 8.89 3.79 -10.18
C GLY A 75 7.52 3.97 -10.84
N LEU A 76 6.43 3.65 -10.13
CA LEU A 76 5.06 3.86 -10.60
C LEU A 76 4.59 5.30 -10.34
N THR A 77 3.60 5.76 -11.10
CA THR A 77 2.97 7.07 -10.94
C THR A 77 1.45 6.96 -10.98
N LEU A 78 0.74 7.88 -10.34
CA LEU A 78 -0.75 7.92 -10.38
C LEU A 78 -1.29 8.36 -11.74
N THR A 79 -0.48 9.11 -12.48
CA THR A 79 -0.75 9.57 -13.85
C THR A 79 0.36 9.04 -14.76
N PRO A 80 0.27 7.78 -15.21
CA PRO A 80 1.14 7.27 -16.26
C PRO A 80 0.88 8.04 -17.56
N ALA A 81 1.94 8.23 -18.36
CA ALA A 81 1.89 8.96 -19.63
C ALA A 81 1.14 8.18 -20.73
#